data_AF-A0A2H9RKT3-F1
#
_entry.id   AF-A0A2H9RKT3-F1
#
_cell.length_a   1.000
_cell.length_b   1.000
_cell.length_c   1.000
_cell.angle_alpha   90.00
_cell.angle_beta   90.00
_cell.angle_gamma   90.00
#
_symmetry.space_group_name_H-M   'P 1'
#
loop_
_entity.id
_entity.type
_entity.pdbx_description
1 polymer ?
#
loop_
_entity_poly.entity_id
_entity_poly.type
_entity_poly.pdbx_seq_one_letter_code
_entity_poly.pdbx_strand_id
1 'polypeptide(L)'
;MEKMPIIEIVESGKQEAVTKKGCKYSLRIIPWSKYLPKDVERAVSREWNRALRKESEIAKDVLTAFFISSDKKTNTDFIHLDNFRYVQAFSKSPDFIKHSSFADKNNLVPLSSLCLVITSDGKIIFGVKKNMSHKISGFSGYAGSGDIKGNKIDLYKYLCRKIKEELNIPPKSIKRITRIGKTYSGKIVDDEGRINTKSYDNNFLILLNIDSGRVSSLFRENFQFSKLVFCDDLPHELVKFVENKLDSISAHCVGAIYNYLLLKHKGEAKKLIRNLPKGYISSQKIQSG
;
A
#
# COMPACT_ATOMS: atom_id res chain seq x y z
N MET A 1 -23.92 16.34 6.66
CA MET A 1 -22.46 16.13 6.56
C MET A 1 -22.17 15.37 5.28
N GLU A 2 -21.19 15.80 4.49
CA GLU A 2 -20.78 15.09 3.27
C GLU A 2 -19.90 13.89 3.64
N LYS A 3 -20.21 12.70 3.11
CA LYS A 3 -19.45 11.47 3.37
C LYS A 3 -18.04 11.58 2.76
N MET A 4 -17.00 11.29 3.54
CA MET A 4 -15.63 11.35 3.04
C MET A 4 -15.18 10.06 2.32
N PRO A 5 -14.28 10.17 1.32
CA PRO A 5 -13.70 9.01 0.64
C PRO A 5 -12.90 8.10 1.60
N ILE A 6 -13.00 6.78 1.44
CA ILE A 6 -12.11 5.83 2.14
C ILE A 6 -10.69 5.87 1.55
N ILE A 7 -10.59 5.95 0.23
CA ILE A 7 -9.34 6.04 -0.53
C ILE A 7 -9.39 7.20 -1.51
N GLU A 8 -8.31 7.95 -1.57
CA GLU A 8 -8.09 9.03 -2.52
C GLU A 8 -7.02 8.62 -3.54
N ILE A 9 -7.28 8.83 -4.82
CA ILE A 9 -6.31 8.66 -5.88
C ILE A 9 -5.46 9.93 -5.97
N VAL A 10 -4.19 9.81 -5.57
CA VAL A 10 -3.23 10.90 -5.49
C VAL A 10 -2.52 11.10 -6.82
N GLU A 11 -2.13 10.00 -7.44
CA GLU A 11 -1.51 9.97 -8.75
C GLU A 11 -1.95 8.69 -9.45
N SER A 12 -2.32 8.80 -10.73
CA SER A 12 -2.81 7.67 -11.50
C SER A 12 -2.20 7.63 -12.89
N GLY A 13 -2.16 6.44 -13.47
CA GLY A 13 -1.93 6.30 -14.91
C GLY A 13 -0.49 6.60 -15.37
N LYS A 14 0.46 6.80 -14.44
CA LYS A 14 1.88 6.97 -14.79
C LYS A 14 2.58 5.62 -14.72
N GLN A 15 3.22 5.22 -15.83
CA GLN A 15 4.05 4.02 -15.87
C GLN A 15 5.51 4.37 -15.70
N GLU A 16 6.12 3.84 -14.65
CA GLU A 16 7.55 4.04 -14.38
C GLU A 16 8.21 2.70 -14.09
N ALA A 17 9.08 2.25 -15.01
CA ALA A 17 9.78 0.99 -14.85
C ALA A 17 10.78 1.06 -13.69
N VAL A 18 10.74 0.05 -12.81
CA VAL A 18 11.69 -0.15 -11.71
C VAL A 18 12.59 -1.31 -12.11
N THR A 19 13.87 -1.01 -12.38
CA THR A 19 14.84 -2.03 -12.82
C THR A 19 16.09 -2.03 -11.95
N LYS A 20 16.89 -3.09 -12.04
CA LYS A 20 18.20 -3.17 -11.38
C LYS A 20 19.18 -2.07 -11.84
N LYS A 21 19.00 -1.54 -13.06
CA LYS A 21 19.82 -0.45 -13.64
C LYS A 21 19.31 0.96 -13.28
N GLY A 22 18.33 1.05 -12.38
CA GLY A 22 17.72 2.29 -11.94
C GLY A 22 16.23 2.38 -12.29
N CYS A 23 15.56 3.33 -11.66
CA CYS A 23 14.16 3.67 -11.88
C CYS A 23 14.07 5.17 -12.18
N LYS A 24 13.15 5.57 -13.06
CA LYS A 24 12.84 7.01 -13.26
C LYS A 24 12.18 7.62 -12.02
N TYR A 25 11.45 6.80 -11.28
CA TYR A 25 10.88 7.17 -9.99
C TYR A 25 11.85 6.89 -8.85
N SER A 26 11.87 7.75 -7.84
CA SER A 26 12.72 7.52 -6.67
C SER A 26 12.04 7.88 -5.35
N LEU A 27 12.40 7.14 -4.30
CA LEU A 27 12.13 7.50 -2.91
C LEU A 27 13.41 8.07 -2.32
N ARG A 28 13.40 9.36 -1.94
CA ARG A 28 14.54 10.03 -1.34
C ARG A 28 14.29 10.30 0.14
N ILE A 29 15.23 9.85 0.95
CA ILE A 29 15.26 10.12 2.39
C ILE A 29 15.83 11.52 2.59
N ILE A 30 15.09 12.38 3.28
CA ILE A 30 15.53 13.71 3.68
C ILE A 30 15.59 13.82 5.20
N PRO A 31 16.49 14.66 5.75
CA PRO A 31 16.47 14.98 7.17
C PRO A 31 15.11 15.54 7.56
N TRP A 32 14.58 15.06 8.68
CA TRP A 32 13.32 15.56 9.21
C TRP A 32 13.40 15.60 10.74
N SER A 33 13.01 16.74 11.31
CA SER A 33 12.92 16.92 12.76
C SER A 33 11.46 16.88 13.19
N LYS A 34 11.12 15.90 14.01
CA LYS A 34 9.77 15.79 14.59
C LYS A 34 9.60 16.72 15.77
N TYR A 35 8.50 17.46 15.79
CA TYR A 35 8.00 18.09 17.01
C TYR A 35 6.74 17.37 17.47
N LEU A 36 6.90 16.45 18.41
CA LEU A 36 5.81 15.72 19.04
C LEU A 36 5.62 16.24 20.48
N PRO A 37 4.45 16.79 20.83
CA PRO A 37 4.14 17.13 22.21
C PRO A 37 4.32 15.90 23.11
N LYS A 38 4.86 16.09 24.32
CA LYS A 38 5.16 15.00 25.27
C LYS A 38 3.95 14.08 25.52
N ASP A 39 2.74 14.65 25.55
CA ASP A 39 1.51 13.88 25.80
C ASP A 39 1.16 12.93 24.65
N VAL A 40 1.42 13.37 23.40
CA VAL A 40 1.24 12.55 22.20
C VAL A 40 2.30 11.45 22.17
N GLU A 41 3.56 11.77 22.45
CA GLU A 41 4.65 10.77 22.52
C GLU A 41 4.40 9.70 23.60
N ARG A 42 3.88 10.11 24.77
CA ARG A 42 3.43 9.18 25.82
C ARG A 42 2.27 8.30 25.34
N ALA A 43 1.33 8.87 24.59
CA ALA A 43 0.20 8.12 24.05
C ALA A 43 0.66 7.11 22.97
N VAL A 44 1.57 7.48 22.08
CA VAL A 44 2.21 6.56 21.12
C VAL A 44 2.90 5.41 21.85
N SER A 45 3.68 5.72 22.90
CA SER A 45 4.38 4.71 23.68
C SER A 45 3.44 3.72 24.37
N ARG A 46 2.29 4.20 24.88
CA ARG A 46 1.25 3.34 25.46
C ARG A 46 0.63 2.41 24.42
N GLU A 47 0.26 2.94 23.25
CA GLU A 47 -0.28 2.14 22.15
C GLU A 47 0.72 1.10 21.66
N TRP A 48 1.99 1.47 21.57
CA TRP A 48 3.07 0.55 21.22
C TRP A 48 3.23 -0.57 22.25
N ASN A 49 3.27 -0.25 23.54
CA ASN A 49 3.34 -1.25 24.60
C ASN A 49 2.12 -2.18 24.60
N ARG A 50 0.93 -1.65 24.30
CA ARG A 50 -0.30 -2.46 24.14
C ARG A 50 -0.16 -3.42 22.95
N ALA A 51 0.34 -2.95 21.82
CA ALA A 51 0.57 -3.78 20.64
C ALA A 51 1.63 -4.85 20.90
N LEU A 52 2.76 -4.51 21.51
CA LEU A 52 3.81 -5.46 21.89
C LEU A 52 3.29 -6.59 22.79
N ARG A 53 2.39 -6.28 23.74
CA ARG A 53 1.80 -7.31 24.61
C ARG A 53 0.86 -8.26 23.89
N LYS A 54 0.19 -7.79 22.82
CA LYS A 54 -0.78 -8.57 22.04
C LYS A 54 -0.15 -9.31 20.87
N GLU A 55 0.91 -8.76 20.27
CA GLU A 55 1.52 -9.20 19.02
C GLU A 55 3.05 -9.28 19.14
N SER A 56 3.56 -9.76 20.29
CA SER A 56 4.98 -9.73 20.67
C SER A 56 5.93 -10.37 19.64
N GLU A 57 5.48 -11.41 18.94
CA GLU A 57 6.27 -12.10 17.92
C GLU A 57 6.42 -11.29 16.61
N ILE A 58 5.52 -10.33 16.37
CA ILE A 58 5.33 -9.65 15.09
C ILE A 58 5.72 -8.17 15.20
N ALA A 59 5.48 -7.56 16.35
CA ALA A 59 5.72 -6.15 16.63
C ALA A 59 7.23 -5.86 16.76
N LYS A 60 7.91 -5.74 15.61
CA LYS A 60 9.29 -5.25 15.54
C LYS A 60 9.26 -3.75 15.24
N ASP A 61 9.89 -2.96 16.10
CA ASP A 61 9.95 -1.50 15.93
C ASP A 61 11.00 -1.10 14.88
N VAL A 62 10.78 -1.56 13.65
CA VAL A 62 11.71 -1.35 12.53
C VAL A 62 11.56 0.05 11.94
N LEU A 63 12.64 0.54 11.34
CA LEU A 63 12.60 1.77 10.55
C LEU A 63 11.60 1.62 9.39
N THR A 64 10.70 2.60 9.30
CA THR A 64 9.58 2.65 8.36
C THR A 64 9.59 3.99 7.62
N ALA A 65 9.24 3.96 6.34
CA ALA A 65 9.16 5.17 5.52
C ALA A 65 7.87 5.95 5.80
N PHE A 66 7.99 7.25 5.99
CA PHE A 66 6.90 8.20 6.16
C PHE A 66 6.93 9.25 5.06
N PHE A 67 5.77 9.52 4.45
CA PHE A 67 5.66 10.43 3.31
C PHE A 67 5.75 11.88 3.76
N ILE A 68 6.48 12.71 3.00
CA ILE A 68 6.55 14.16 3.20
C ILE A 68 5.92 14.88 2.01
N SER A 69 6.47 14.68 0.82
CA SER A 69 6.05 15.42 -0.37
C SER A 69 6.45 14.70 -1.66
N SER A 70 5.97 15.21 -2.80
CA SER A 70 6.30 14.72 -4.13
C SER A 70 6.82 15.85 -5.00
N ASP A 71 7.93 15.63 -5.70
CA ASP A 71 8.34 16.43 -6.83
C ASP A 71 7.97 15.71 -8.14
N LYS A 72 6.98 16.27 -8.83
CA LYS A 72 6.47 15.74 -10.11
C LYS A 72 7.45 15.94 -11.27
N LYS A 73 8.38 16.91 -11.21
CA LYS A 73 9.36 17.14 -12.28
C LYS A 73 10.43 16.06 -12.27
N THR A 74 10.88 15.67 -11.07
CA THR A 74 11.89 14.63 -10.88
C THR A 74 11.30 13.26 -10.56
N ASN A 75 9.96 13.11 -10.59
CA ASN A 75 9.21 11.92 -10.19
C ASN A 75 9.77 11.30 -8.90
N THR A 76 9.92 12.14 -7.88
CA THR A 76 10.55 11.76 -6.63
C THR A 76 9.58 12.00 -5.48
N ASP A 77 9.38 10.97 -4.65
CA ASP A 77 8.73 11.14 -3.36
C ASP A 77 9.80 11.31 -2.28
N PHE A 78 9.65 12.35 -1.49
CA PHE A 78 10.47 12.62 -0.32
C PHE A 78 9.86 11.95 0.90
N ILE A 79 10.70 11.25 1.63
CA ILE A 79 10.33 10.51 2.82
C ILE A 79 11.29 10.85 3.96
N HIS A 80 10.85 10.59 5.18
CA HIS A 80 11.76 10.35 6.30
C HIS A 80 11.60 8.94 6.84
N LEU A 81 12.51 8.54 7.72
CA LEU A 81 12.49 7.24 8.38
C LEU A 81 12.29 7.44 9.87
N ASP A 82 11.33 6.71 10.44
CA ASP A 82 11.11 6.66 11.88
C ASP A 82 10.64 5.25 12.28
N ASN A 83 10.46 5.04 13.56
CA ASN A 83 10.07 3.77 14.16
C ASN A 83 8.62 3.36 13.79
N PHE A 84 8.41 2.07 13.52
CA PHE A 84 7.11 1.48 13.19
C PHE A 84 6.03 1.73 14.27
N ARG A 85 6.42 1.97 15.52
CA ARG A 85 5.50 2.36 16.60
C ARG A 85 4.58 3.54 16.23
N TYR A 86 5.05 4.47 15.39
CA TYR A 86 4.23 5.57 14.90
C TYR A 86 3.15 5.12 13.91
N VAL A 87 3.43 4.11 13.08
CA VAL A 87 2.40 3.46 12.26
C VAL A 87 1.36 2.79 13.15
N GLN A 88 1.80 2.09 14.20
CA GLN A 88 0.87 1.42 15.11
C GLN A 88 -0.11 2.41 15.76
N ALA A 89 0.40 3.55 16.23
CA ALA A 89 -0.43 4.58 16.85
C ALA A 89 -1.28 5.33 15.82
N PHE A 90 -0.66 5.96 14.82
CA PHE A 90 -1.34 6.92 13.94
C PHE A 90 -2.05 6.29 12.74
N SER A 91 -1.75 5.04 12.39
CA SER A 91 -2.32 4.39 11.20
C SER A 91 -3.25 3.22 11.49
N LYS A 92 -3.13 2.59 12.66
CA LYS A 92 -3.84 1.34 12.97
C LYS A 92 -4.73 1.40 14.20
N SER A 93 -4.49 2.31 15.14
CA SER A 93 -5.25 2.37 16.39
C SER A 93 -6.48 3.29 16.25
N PRO A 94 -7.72 2.75 16.28
CA PRO A 94 -8.93 3.58 16.24
C PRO A 94 -8.99 4.58 17.40
N ASP A 95 -8.45 4.21 18.56
CA ASP A 95 -8.38 5.06 19.76
C ASP A 95 -7.53 6.32 19.53
N PHE A 96 -6.66 6.30 18.52
CA PHE A 96 -5.78 7.40 18.12
C PHE A 96 -6.35 8.28 16.99
N ILE A 97 -7.57 8.02 16.53
CA ILE A 97 -8.20 8.76 15.42
C ILE A 97 -8.29 10.27 15.69
N LYS A 98 -8.43 10.68 16.96
CA LYS A 98 -8.42 12.09 17.38
C LYS A 98 -7.12 12.82 17.05
N HIS A 99 -6.02 12.09 16.85
CA HIS A 99 -4.73 12.62 16.45
C HIS A 99 -4.45 12.42 14.95
N SER A 100 -5.43 12.01 14.15
CA SER A 100 -5.25 11.75 12.71
C SER A 100 -4.76 13.00 11.96
N SER A 101 -5.39 14.16 12.18
CA SER A 101 -4.95 15.43 11.57
C SER A 101 -3.59 15.89 12.08
N PHE A 102 -3.23 15.54 13.31
CA PHE A 102 -1.91 15.81 13.85
C PHE A 102 -0.86 14.98 13.11
N ALA A 103 -1.14 13.71 12.82
CA ALA A 103 -0.25 12.84 12.05
C ALA A 103 0.00 13.41 10.65
N ASP A 104 -1.04 13.91 9.98
CA ASP A 104 -0.93 14.53 8.66
C ASP A 104 -0.01 15.75 8.68
N LYS A 105 -0.25 16.68 9.61
CA LYS A 105 0.55 17.92 9.74
C LYS A 105 2.02 17.67 10.08
N ASN A 106 2.32 16.53 10.70
CA ASN A 106 3.67 16.18 11.12
C ASN A 106 4.28 15.08 10.25
N ASN A 107 3.75 14.81 9.05
CA ASN A 107 4.31 13.78 8.15
C ASN A 107 4.49 12.41 8.84
N LEU A 108 3.58 12.04 9.74
CA LEU A 108 3.57 10.73 10.43
C LEU A 108 2.62 9.75 9.75
N VAL A 109 2.29 10.00 8.48
CA VAL A 109 1.56 9.06 7.62
C VAL A 109 2.57 8.19 6.88
N PRO A 110 2.54 6.87 7.08
CA PRO A 110 3.52 6.00 6.46
C PRO A 110 3.30 5.89 4.95
N LEU A 111 4.40 5.70 4.24
CA LEU A 111 4.42 5.35 2.83
C LEU A 111 4.66 3.85 2.68
N SER A 112 3.59 3.12 2.37
CA SER A 112 3.65 1.72 2.02
C SER A 112 3.76 1.54 0.49
N SER A 113 4.00 0.30 0.06
CA SER A 113 3.73 -0.11 -1.31
C SER A 113 2.59 -1.11 -1.34
N LEU A 114 1.78 -1.10 -2.40
CA LEU A 114 0.84 -2.16 -2.72
C LEU A 114 1.14 -2.68 -4.13
N CYS A 115 1.38 -3.99 -4.23
CA CYS A 115 1.76 -4.65 -5.47
C CYS A 115 0.58 -5.48 -6.01
N LEU A 116 0.21 -5.23 -7.26
CA LEU A 116 -0.58 -6.13 -8.08
C LEU A 116 0.38 -7.03 -8.86
N VAL A 117 0.27 -8.34 -8.69
CA VAL A 117 1.19 -9.29 -9.31
C VAL A 117 0.46 -10.04 -10.42
N ILE A 118 1.04 -10.08 -11.61
CA ILE A 118 0.48 -10.74 -12.79
C ILE A 118 1.42 -11.86 -13.23
N THR A 119 0.85 -13.04 -13.40
CA THR A 119 1.50 -14.27 -13.86
C THR A 119 1.67 -14.29 -15.38
N SER A 120 2.51 -15.18 -15.90
CA SER A 120 2.75 -15.27 -17.36
C SER A 120 1.54 -15.78 -18.15
N ASP A 121 0.63 -16.52 -17.52
CA ASP A 121 -0.65 -16.98 -18.06
C ASP A 121 -1.79 -15.95 -17.87
N GLY A 122 -1.45 -14.70 -17.48
CA GLY A 122 -2.40 -13.61 -17.46
C GLY A 122 -3.38 -13.63 -16.29
N LYS A 123 -2.99 -14.17 -15.13
CA LYS A 123 -3.78 -14.06 -13.89
C LYS A 123 -3.17 -12.99 -12.96
N ILE A 124 -4.01 -12.09 -12.45
CA ILE A 124 -3.71 -11.24 -11.30
C ILE A 124 -3.85 -12.06 -10.01
N ILE A 125 -2.85 -11.98 -9.14
CA ILE A 125 -2.80 -12.68 -7.86
C ILE A 125 -3.21 -11.73 -6.74
N PHE A 126 -4.13 -12.19 -5.90
CA PHE A 126 -4.50 -11.58 -4.63
C PHE A 126 -4.27 -12.56 -3.48
N GLY A 127 -4.13 -12.05 -2.27
CA GLY A 127 -4.06 -12.85 -1.05
C GLY A 127 -5.19 -12.54 -0.08
N VAL A 128 -5.62 -13.53 0.69
CA VAL A 128 -6.60 -13.39 1.78
C VAL A 128 -5.88 -13.12 3.10
N LYS A 129 -5.99 -11.90 3.63
CA LYS A 129 -5.27 -11.42 4.82
C LYS A 129 -5.82 -11.96 6.12
N LYS A 130 -5.00 -12.64 6.92
CA LYS A 130 -5.36 -13.13 8.27
C LYS A 130 -5.56 -12.00 9.27
N ASN A 131 -4.69 -11.00 9.21
CA ASN A 131 -4.63 -9.88 10.15
C ASN A 131 -5.57 -8.71 9.81
N MET A 132 -6.45 -8.89 8.82
CA MET A 132 -7.44 -7.88 8.42
C MET A 132 -8.78 -8.55 8.15
N SER A 133 -9.28 -9.37 9.07
CA SER A 133 -10.61 -10.01 8.97
C SER A 133 -10.84 -10.74 7.62
N HIS A 134 -9.84 -11.49 7.16
CA HIS A 134 -9.89 -12.25 5.90
C HIS A 134 -10.15 -11.39 4.65
N LYS A 135 -9.74 -10.11 4.65
CA LYS A 135 -9.88 -9.25 3.48
C LYS A 135 -8.95 -9.68 2.34
N ILE A 136 -9.44 -9.62 1.11
CA ILE A 136 -8.68 -9.79 -0.12
C ILE A 136 -7.85 -8.52 -0.38
N SER A 137 -6.57 -8.69 -0.66
CA SER A 137 -5.67 -7.57 -0.93
C SER A 137 -4.56 -7.96 -1.90
N GLY A 138 -3.89 -6.96 -2.46
CA GLY A 138 -2.58 -7.14 -3.07
C GLY A 138 -1.49 -7.30 -2.01
N PHE A 139 -0.24 -7.37 -2.45
CA PHE A 139 0.90 -7.61 -1.57
C PHE A 139 1.49 -6.28 -1.13
N SER A 140 1.36 -5.97 0.16
CA SER A 140 1.74 -4.68 0.71
C SER A 140 2.82 -4.75 1.77
N GLY A 141 3.51 -3.63 1.99
CA GLY A 141 4.50 -3.52 3.06
C GLY A 141 5.22 -2.19 3.07
N TYR A 142 6.23 -2.11 3.93
CA TYR A 142 7.10 -0.95 4.07
C TYR A 142 8.53 -1.31 3.69
N ALA A 143 9.24 -0.35 3.09
CA ALA A 143 10.69 -0.42 2.93
C ALA A 143 11.35 -0.42 4.32
N GLY A 144 12.36 -1.27 4.48
CA GLY A 144 13.12 -1.39 5.72
C GLY A 144 14.57 -0.92 5.56
N SER A 145 15.32 -0.95 6.67
CA SER A 145 16.73 -0.54 6.70
C SER A 145 17.60 -1.26 5.67
N GLY A 146 17.35 -2.54 5.43
CA GLY A 146 18.06 -3.34 4.44
C GLY A 146 17.85 -2.92 2.99
N ASP A 147 16.87 -2.06 2.70
CA ASP A 147 16.56 -1.57 1.35
C ASP A 147 17.19 -0.19 1.06
N ILE A 148 17.90 0.40 2.02
CA ILE A 148 18.47 1.74 1.89
C ILE A 148 19.81 1.69 1.16
N LYS A 149 20.00 2.58 0.19
CA LYS A 149 21.27 2.82 -0.52
C LYS A 149 21.57 4.33 -0.52
N GLY A 150 22.45 4.76 0.38
CA GLY A 150 22.70 6.18 0.62
C GLY A 150 21.45 6.87 1.17
N ASN A 151 21.01 7.97 0.55
CA ASN A 151 19.77 8.67 0.91
C ASN A 151 18.55 8.23 0.07
N LYS A 152 18.55 7.01 -0.46
CA LYS A 152 17.46 6.50 -1.31
C LYS A 152 17.05 5.09 -0.90
N ILE A 153 15.80 4.73 -1.24
CA ILE A 153 15.35 3.33 -1.20
C ILE A 153 15.67 2.66 -2.53
N ASP A 154 16.33 1.49 -2.49
CA ASP A 154 16.44 0.59 -3.63
C ASP A 154 15.10 -0.13 -3.84
N LEU A 155 14.25 0.49 -4.66
CA LEU A 155 12.91 -0.01 -4.96
C LEU A 155 12.91 -1.42 -5.55
N TYR A 156 13.88 -1.76 -6.39
CA TYR A 156 13.93 -3.09 -7.00
C TYR A 156 14.21 -4.14 -5.93
N LYS A 157 15.22 -3.92 -5.08
CA LYS A 157 15.54 -4.80 -3.95
C LYS A 157 14.36 -4.94 -3.00
N TYR A 158 13.77 -3.83 -2.61
CA TYR A 158 12.62 -3.75 -1.71
C TYR A 158 11.43 -4.58 -2.22
N LEU A 159 10.98 -4.31 -3.45
CA LEU A 159 9.80 -4.96 -4.01
C LEU A 159 10.04 -6.44 -4.29
N CYS A 160 11.23 -6.82 -4.75
CA CYS A 160 11.60 -8.24 -4.91
C CYS A 160 11.59 -8.99 -3.58
N ARG A 161 12.13 -8.36 -2.52
CA ARG A 161 12.10 -8.92 -1.17
C ARG A 161 10.67 -9.12 -0.69
N LYS A 162 9.79 -8.14 -0.89
CA LYS A 162 8.38 -8.24 -0.49
C LYS A 162 7.64 -9.37 -1.22
N ILE A 163 7.83 -9.49 -2.53
CA ILE A 163 7.24 -10.59 -3.29
C ILE A 163 7.80 -11.95 -2.87
N LYS A 164 9.09 -12.03 -2.52
CA LYS A 164 9.65 -13.25 -1.97
C LYS A 164 9.07 -13.59 -0.59
N GLU A 165 8.94 -12.62 0.31
CA GLU A 165 8.38 -12.82 1.65
C GLU A 165 6.92 -13.28 1.58
N GLU A 166 6.12 -12.66 0.71
CA GLU A 166 4.67 -12.88 0.69
C GLU A 166 4.24 -14.05 -0.20
N LEU A 167 4.95 -14.32 -1.29
CA LEU A 167 4.59 -15.33 -2.28
C LEU A 167 5.61 -16.47 -2.39
N ASN A 168 6.75 -16.38 -1.70
CA ASN A 168 7.88 -17.31 -1.87
C ASN A 168 8.39 -17.39 -3.32
N ILE A 169 8.23 -16.31 -4.08
CA ILE A 169 8.66 -16.21 -5.47
C ILE A 169 10.10 -15.68 -5.52
N PRO A 170 11.04 -16.36 -6.22
CA PRO A 170 12.41 -15.90 -6.30
C PRO A 170 12.52 -14.65 -7.19
N PRO A 171 13.43 -13.70 -6.89
CA PRO A 171 13.56 -12.46 -7.67
C PRO A 171 13.79 -12.66 -9.17
N LYS A 172 14.46 -13.76 -9.58
CA LYS A 172 14.66 -14.12 -10.99
C LYS A 172 13.38 -14.40 -11.76
N SER A 173 12.27 -14.66 -11.07
CA SER A 173 10.96 -14.88 -11.68
C SER A 173 10.21 -13.56 -11.95
N ILE A 174 10.72 -12.44 -11.45
CA ILE A 174 10.14 -11.12 -11.69
C ILE A 174 10.68 -10.59 -13.03
N LYS A 175 9.81 -10.57 -14.04
CA LYS A 175 10.11 -10.06 -15.39
C LYS A 175 10.20 -8.54 -15.40
N ARG A 176 9.25 -7.85 -14.77
CA ARG A 176 9.16 -6.39 -14.79
C ARG A 176 8.43 -5.87 -13.55
N ILE A 177 8.89 -4.74 -13.03
CA ILE A 177 8.20 -3.97 -12.00
C ILE A 177 7.92 -2.59 -12.59
N THR A 178 6.68 -2.12 -12.44
CA THR A 178 6.24 -0.81 -12.93
C THR A 178 5.43 -0.12 -11.85
N ARG A 179 5.81 1.11 -11.47
CA ARG A 179 4.93 1.95 -10.66
C ARG A 179 3.73 2.39 -11.51
N ILE A 180 2.53 2.34 -10.94
CA ILE A 180 1.26 2.60 -11.64
C ILE A 180 0.43 3.73 -11.02
N GLY A 181 0.86 4.26 -9.88
CA GLY A 181 0.21 5.38 -9.21
C GLY A 181 0.49 5.43 -7.72
N LYS A 182 -0.26 6.28 -7.03
CA LYS A 182 -0.26 6.42 -5.58
C LYS A 182 -1.68 6.66 -5.08
N THR A 183 -2.01 6.04 -3.96
CA THR A 183 -3.26 6.26 -3.23
C THR A 183 -2.99 6.78 -1.82
N TYR A 184 -4.00 7.39 -1.23
CA TYR A 184 -3.98 7.86 0.14
C TYR A 184 -5.25 7.42 0.86
N SER A 185 -5.12 6.96 2.10
CA SER A 185 -6.24 6.83 3.01
C SER A 185 -6.06 7.76 4.19
N GLY A 186 -6.96 8.74 4.32
CA GLY A 186 -6.86 9.76 5.35
C GLY A 186 -7.46 9.40 6.70
N LYS A 187 -8.24 8.31 6.80
CA LYS A 187 -8.90 7.91 8.05
C LYS A 187 -8.70 6.42 8.33
N ILE A 188 -8.53 6.11 9.61
CA ILE A 188 -8.48 4.73 10.14
C ILE A 188 -9.88 4.13 10.21
N VAL A 189 -10.90 4.96 10.42
CA VAL A 189 -12.30 4.54 10.43
C VAL A 189 -13.08 5.58 9.63
N ASP A 190 -13.93 5.14 8.72
CA ASP A 190 -14.80 6.05 7.97
C ASP A 190 -16.06 6.43 8.76
N ASP A 191 -16.90 7.26 8.16
CA ASP A 191 -18.12 7.78 8.80
C ASP A 191 -19.18 6.67 9.05
N GLU A 192 -18.98 5.46 8.52
CA GLU A 192 -19.83 4.28 8.68
C GLU A 192 -19.20 3.23 9.63
N GLY A 193 -18.08 3.56 10.28
CA GLY A 193 -17.41 2.66 11.22
C GLY A 193 -16.49 1.62 10.56
N ARG A 194 -16.25 1.69 9.24
CA ARG A 194 -15.40 0.73 8.54
C ARG A 194 -13.93 1.02 8.80
N ILE A 195 -13.23 0.02 9.34
CA ILE A 195 -11.80 0.10 9.64
C ILE A 195 -10.99 0.07 8.35
N ASN A 196 -9.99 0.94 8.28
CA ASN A 196 -8.97 1.05 7.26
C ASN A 196 -7.61 1.36 7.90
N THR A 197 -6.53 1.29 7.12
CA THR A 197 -5.21 1.75 7.55
C THR A 197 -4.94 3.13 6.94
N LYS A 198 -4.59 4.12 7.78
CA LYS A 198 -4.19 5.44 7.29
C LYS A 198 -2.77 5.36 6.73
N SER A 199 -2.64 5.46 5.41
CA SER A 199 -1.34 5.37 4.72
C SER A 199 -1.39 6.06 3.36
N TYR A 200 -0.21 6.43 2.88
CA TYR A 200 0.02 6.54 1.45
C TYR A 200 0.49 5.18 0.93
N ASP A 201 -0.05 4.75 -0.21
CA ASP A 201 0.34 3.50 -0.85
C ASP A 201 0.84 3.80 -2.26
N ASN A 202 2.14 3.58 -2.50
CA ASN A 202 2.65 3.52 -3.86
C ASN A 202 2.19 2.22 -4.52
N ASN A 203 1.48 2.32 -5.63
CA ASN A 203 0.96 1.15 -6.31
C ASN A 203 1.95 0.70 -7.39
N PHE A 204 2.26 -0.60 -7.38
CA PHE A 204 3.14 -1.23 -8.34
C PHE A 204 2.44 -2.39 -9.04
N LEU A 205 2.79 -2.59 -10.30
CA LEU A 205 2.48 -3.76 -11.09
C LEU A 205 3.75 -4.60 -11.22
N ILE A 206 3.66 -5.89 -10.90
CA ILE A 206 4.77 -6.83 -10.95
C ILE A 206 4.40 -7.95 -11.91
N LEU A 207 5.09 -8.01 -13.05
CA LEU A 207 4.93 -9.07 -14.03
C LEU A 207 5.92 -10.19 -13.74
N LEU A 208 5.41 -11.41 -13.69
CA LEU A 208 6.19 -12.62 -13.53
C LEU A 208 6.43 -13.30 -14.88
N ASN A 209 7.46 -14.15 -14.95
CA ASN A 209 7.70 -15.08 -16.06
C ASN A 209 7.26 -16.52 -15.74
N ILE A 210 6.54 -16.72 -14.64
CA ILE A 210 5.96 -18.00 -14.21
C ILE A 210 4.44 -17.90 -14.16
N ASP A 211 3.77 -19.03 -14.39
CA ASP A 211 2.32 -19.13 -14.40
C ASP A 211 1.69 -19.24 -13.00
N SER A 212 0.37 -19.12 -12.96
CA SER A 212 -0.43 -19.23 -11.74
C SER A 212 -0.33 -20.57 -11.03
N GLY A 213 -0.15 -21.68 -11.77
CA GLY A 213 0.05 -23.02 -11.22
C GLY A 213 1.35 -23.12 -10.44
N ARG A 214 2.44 -22.60 -11.02
CA ARG A 214 3.75 -22.55 -10.36
C ARG A 214 3.73 -21.66 -9.13
N VAL A 215 3.09 -20.49 -9.20
CA VAL A 215 2.93 -19.61 -8.02
C VAL A 215 2.18 -20.34 -6.91
N SER A 216 1.09 -21.03 -7.24
CA SER A 216 0.30 -21.81 -6.27
C SER A 216 1.14 -22.90 -5.59
N SER A 217 2.00 -23.59 -6.36
CA SER A 217 2.90 -24.61 -5.80
C SER A 217 4.00 -24.07 -4.88
N LEU A 218 4.41 -22.80 -5.07
CA LEU A 218 5.46 -22.16 -4.28
C LEU A 218 4.92 -21.50 -3.02
N PHE A 219 3.68 -21.01 -3.08
CA PHE A 219 3.04 -20.30 -1.99
C PHE A 219 2.95 -21.18 -0.76
N ARG A 220 3.35 -20.59 0.36
CA ARG A 220 3.12 -21.14 1.69
C ARG A 220 2.37 -20.10 2.48
N GLU A 221 1.36 -20.56 3.19
CA GLU A 221 0.67 -19.74 4.18
C GLU A 221 1.71 -19.07 5.09
N ASN A 222 1.55 -17.77 5.28
CA ASN A 222 2.50 -16.96 6.02
C ASN A 222 1.78 -16.11 7.08
N PHE A 223 2.48 -15.16 7.69
CA PHE A 223 1.90 -14.30 8.71
C PHE A 223 0.75 -13.41 8.19
N GLN A 224 0.87 -12.87 6.98
CA GLN A 224 -0.14 -11.99 6.40
C GLN A 224 -1.26 -12.76 5.70
N PHE A 225 -0.94 -13.77 4.89
CA PHE A 225 -1.87 -14.39 3.95
C PHE A 225 -2.10 -15.87 4.25
N SER A 226 -3.38 -16.27 4.20
CA SER A 226 -3.83 -17.66 4.39
C SER A 226 -3.90 -18.44 3.07
N LYS A 227 -4.36 -17.78 2.00
CA LYS A 227 -4.51 -18.39 0.68
C LYS A 227 -4.45 -17.35 -0.42
N LEU A 228 -4.26 -17.81 -1.65
CA LEU A 228 -4.28 -17.01 -2.86
C LEU A 228 -5.64 -17.04 -3.55
N VAL A 229 -5.96 -15.96 -4.25
CA VAL A 229 -7.13 -15.82 -5.13
C VAL A 229 -6.61 -15.30 -6.46
N PHE A 230 -7.07 -15.89 -7.56
CA PHE A 230 -6.66 -15.51 -8.90
C PHE A 230 -7.84 -14.88 -9.65
N CYS A 231 -7.55 -13.87 -10.44
CA CYS A 231 -8.49 -13.22 -11.35
C CYS A 231 -7.83 -13.08 -12.71
N ASP A 232 -8.57 -13.24 -13.79
CA ASP A 232 -8.05 -12.97 -15.13
C ASP A 232 -7.62 -11.52 -15.29
N ASP A 233 -6.47 -11.29 -15.95
CA ASP A 233 -5.96 -9.97 -16.32
C ASP A 233 -6.74 -9.39 -17.52
N LEU A 234 -8.06 -9.35 -17.37
CA LEU A 234 -8.99 -8.74 -18.30
C LEU A 234 -9.74 -7.61 -17.58
N PRO A 235 -9.77 -6.38 -18.13
CA PRO A 235 -10.35 -5.23 -17.44
C PRO A 235 -11.76 -5.45 -16.90
N HIS A 236 -12.64 -6.10 -17.67
CA HIS A 236 -14.02 -6.37 -17.27
C HIS A 236 -14.14 -7.44 -16.18
N GLU A 237 -13.30 -8.49 -16.20
CA GLU A 237 -13.25 -9.51 -15.15
C GLU A 237 -12.77 -8.92 -13.84
N LEU A 238 -11.81 -7.99 -13.88
CA LEU A 238 -11.32 -7.31 -12.69
C LEU A 238 -12.39 -6.40 -12.05
N VAL A 239 -13.22 -5.73 -12.86
CA VAL A 239 -14.36 -4.94 -12.36
C VAL A 239 -15.40 -5.86 -11.71
N LYS A 240 -15.83 -6.93 -12.40
CA LYS A 240 -16.74 -7.94 -11.82
C LYS A 240 -16.19 -8.54 -10.53
N PHE A 241 -14.88 -8.81 -10.49
CA PHE A 241 -14.22 -9.35 -9.30
C PHE A 241 -14.37 -8.41 -8.11
N VAL A 242 -14.12 -7.11 -8.29
CA VAL A 242 -14.30 -6.12 -7.21
C VAL A 242 -15.76 -6.03 -6.79
N GLU A 243 -16.69 -5.96 -7.73
CA GLU A 243 -18.14 -5.91 -7.44
C GLU A 243 -18.59 -7.11 -6.60
N ASN A 244 -18.22 -8.32 -7.02
CA ASN A 244 -18.57 -9.57 -6.33
C ASN A 244 -17.87 -9.73 -4.98
N LYS A 245 -16.79 -8.99 -4.74
CA LYS A 245 -15.96 -9.09 -3.53
C LYS A 245 -15.94 -7.81 -2.72
N LEU A 246 -16.83 -6.85 -2.97
CA LEU A 246 -16.78 -5.50 -2.40
C LEU A 246 -16.65 -5.50 -0.87
N ASP A 247 -17.42 -6.36 -0.19
CA ASP A 247 -17.40 -6.47 1.28
C ASP A 247 -16.18 -7.21 1.81
N SER A 248 -15.46 -7.93 0.96
CA SER A 248 -14.30 -8.74 1.33
C SER A 248 -12.98 -8.17 0.81
N ILE A 249 -12.98 -7.22 -0.12
CA ILE A 249 -11.76 -6.61 -0.67
C ILE A 249 -11.35 -5.39 0.15
N SER A 250 -10.05 -5.23 0.37
CA SER A 250 -9.50 -4.04 1.03
C SER A 250 -9.59 -2.82 0.12
N ALA A 251 -9.92 -1.66 0.68
CA ALA A 251 -10.08 -0.43 -0.09
C ALA A 251 -8.78 -0.03 -0.82
N HIS A 252 -7.63 -0.20 -0.18
CA HIS A 252 -6.30 0.01 -0.80
C HIS A 252 -6.09 -0.84 -2.06
N CYS A 253 -6.57 -2.10 -2.05
CA CYS A 253 -6.51 -2.96 -3.21
C CYS A 253 -7.42 -2.47 -4.34
N VAL A 254 -8.62 -1.98 -4.02
CA VAL A 254 -9.51 -1.36 -5.01
C VAL A 254 -8.86 -0.12 -5.61
N GLY A 255 -8.20 0.72 -4.80
CA GLY A 255 -7.45 1.89 -5.27
C GLY A 255 -6.34 1.54 -6.27
N ALA A 256 -5.57 0.48 -5.98
CA ALA A 256 -4.54 0.00 -6.90
C ALA A 256 -5.12 -0.62 -8.18
N ILE A 257 -6.21 -1.39 -8.07
CA ILE A 257 -6.96 -1.92 -9.22
C ILE A 257 -7.45 -0.76 -10.10
N TYR A 258 -7.98 0.29 -9.49
CA TYR A 258 -8.42 1.48 -10.22
C TYR A 258 -7.24 2.15 -10.98
N ASN A 259 -6.09 2.33 -10.32
CA ASN A 259 -4.88 2.85 -10.96
C ASN A 259 -4.41 1.96 -12.13
N TYR A 260 -4.51 0.64 -11.96
CA TYR A 260 -4.23 -0.32 -13.02
C TYR A 260 -5.20 -0.21 -14.20
N LEU A 261 -6.51 -0.13 -13.93
CA LEU A 261 -7.53 0.03 -14.96
C LEU A 261 -7.41 1.37 -15.69
N LEU A 262 -6.99 2.45 -15.02
CA LEU A 262 -6.74 3.73 -15.70
C LEU A 262 -5.61 3.64 -16.73
N LEU A 263 -4.62 2.77 -16.51
CA LEU A 263 -3.55 2.50 -17.47
C LEU A 263 -4.01 1.64 -18.64
N LYS A 264 -4.83 0.62 -18.36
CA LYS A 264 -5.20 -0.40 -19.34
C LYS A 264 -6.47 -0.06 -20.12
N HIS A 265 -7.50 0.43 -19.44
CA HIS A 265 -8.83 0.63 -20.00
C HIS A 265 -9.64 1.66 -19.20
N LYS A 266 -9.54 2.93 -19.59
CA LYS A 266 -10.22 4.05 -18.91
C LYS A 266 -11.72 3.86 -18.75
N GLY A 267 -12.38 3.16 -19.67
CA GLY A 267 -13.82 2.87 -19.60
C GLY A 267 -14.19 1.99 -18.40
N GLU A 268 -13.39 0.94 -18.13
CA GLU A 268 -13.63 0.02 -17.02
C GLU A 268 -13.26 0.68 -15.68
N ALA A 269 -12.24 1.53 -15.66
CA ALA A 269 -11.94 2.35 -14.49
C ALA A 269 -13.12 3.26 -14.10
N LYS A 270 -13.79 3.89 -15.09
CA LYS A 270 -15.00 4.70 -14.85
C LYS A 270 -16.17 3.84 -14.36
N LYS A 271 -16.35 2.65 -14.93
CA LYS A 271 -17.38 1.70 -14.51
C LYS A 271 -17.19 1.27 -13.06
N LEU A 272 -15.96 0.92 -12.67
CA LEU A 272 -15.62 0.58 -11.30
C LEU A 272 -16.05 1.68 -10.33
N ILE A 273 -15.67 2.95 -10.57
CA ILE A 273 -16.06 4.05 -9.68
C ILE A 273 -17.58 4.20 -9.54
N ARG A 274 -18.33 4.05 -10.64
CA ARG A 274 -19.79 4.20 -10.61
C ARG A 274 -20.48 3.13 -9.79
N ASN A 275 -19.89 1.93 -9.73
CA ASN A 275 -20.48 0.78 -9.04
C ASN A 275 -20.03 0.66 -7.58
N LEU A 276 -19.10 1.50 -7.14
CA LEU A 276 -18.70 1.58 -5.75
C LEU A 276 -19.68 2.46 -4.94
N PRO A 277 -19.84 2.19 -3.63
CA PRO A 277 -20.59 3.06 -2.74
C PRO A 277 -20.08 4.50 -2.81
N LYS A 278 -20.99 5.47 -2.70
CA LYS A 278 -20.62 6.89 -2.70
C LYS A 278 -19.61 7.17 -1.58
N GLY A 279 -18.46 7.77 -1.92
CA GLY A 279 -17.39 8.01 -0.97
C GLY A 279 -16.49 6.79 -0.73
N TYR A 280 -16.47 5.78 -1.60
CA TYR A 280 -15.49 4.70 -1.48
C TYR A 280 -14.11 5.13 -2.05
N ILE A 281 -14.10 5.69 -3.26
CA ILE A 281 -12.92 6.27 -3.92
C ILE A 281 -13.23 7.68 -4.40
N SER A 282 -12.29 8.60 -4.22
CA SER A 282 -12.28 9.91 -4.88
C SER A 282 -10.96 10.12 -5.64
N SER A 283 -10.94 11.05 -6.59
CA SER A 283 -9.70 11.58 -7.13
C SER A 283 -9.40 12.93 -6.48
N GLN A 284 -8.20 13.10 -5.94
CA GLN A 284 -7.72 14.42 -5.52
C GLN A 284 -6.75 14.96 -6.57
N LYS A 285 -6.90 16.24 -6.92
CA LYS A 285 -5.74 17.04 -7.32
C LYS A 285 -5.05 17.45 -6.03
N ILE A 286 -4.02 16.73 -5.59
CA ILE A 286 -3.25 17.20 -4.43
C ILE A 286 -2.76 18.62 -4.73
N GLN A 287 -3.20 19.59 -3.93
CA GLN A 287 -2.56 20.89 -3.80
C GLN A 287 -1.18 20.62 -3.22
N SER A 288 -0.16 20.67 -4.08
CA SER A 288 1.24 20.76 -3.67
C SER A 288 1.39 22.02 -2.82
N GLY A 289 1.70 21.83 -1.54
CA GLY A 289 2.39 22.86 -0.76
C GLY A 289 3.82 23.03 -1.26
#